data_AF-A0A9X0KVY2-F1
#
_entry.id   AF-A0A9X0KVY2-F1
#
_cell.length_a   1.000
_cell.length_b   1.000
_cell.length_c   1.000
_cell.angle_alpha   90.00
_cell.angle_beta   90.00
_cell.angle_gamma   90.00
#
_symmetry.space_group_name_H-M   'P 1'
#
loop_
_entity.id
_entity.type
_entity.pdbx_description
1 polymer ?
#
loop_
_entity_poly.entity_id
_entity_poly.type
_entity_poly.pdbx_seq_one_letter_code
_entity_poly.pdbx_strand_id
1 'polypeptide(L)'
;TQDPIGLLGGENLYKYVPNPTTWVDPWGWECWSTARKNYWKAEAKNPTQTYSPANMARMTKGQAPRMKVEVINRKTGKPEIKDVSMELHHRDIPQRVGGDGVHQAGNLDALTPWAHESVDTFRHTGYRFVDMIKGLDTWVK
;
A
#
# COMPACT_ATOMS: atom_id res chain seq x y z
N THR A 1 43.31 21.72 24.95
CA THR A 1 44.25 20.59 25.11
C THR A 1 43.85 19.53 24.13
N GLN A 2 44.77 19.16 23.25
CA GLN A 2 44.56 18.25 22.13
C GLN A 2 45.13 16.88 22.50
N ASP A 3 44.44 15.81 22.13
CA ASP A 3 44.88 14.44 22.40
C ASP A 3 46.17 14.13 21.62
N PRO A 4 47.21 13.58 22.29
CA PRO A 4 48.46 13.23 21.64
C PRO A 4 48.45 11.74 21.26
N ILE A 5 48.03 11.43 20.04
CA ILE A 5 48.64 10.36 19.25
C ILE A 5 48.35 10.62 17.78
N GLY A 6 49.41 10.92 17.03
CA GLY A 6 49.38 11.32 15.63
C GLY A 6 49.59 10.13 14.69
N LEU A 7 48.69 9.98 13.73
CA LEU A 7 48.90 9.21 12.52
C LEU A 7 48.50 10.09 11.33
N LEU A 8 49.52 10.78 10.80
CA LEU A 8 49.62 11.33 9.43
C LEU A 8 48.36 12.03 8.89
N GLY A 9 48.10 13.25 9.37
CA GLY A 9 47.14 14.16 8.76
C GLY A 9 47.61 14.62 7.38
N GLY A 10 47.03 14.03 6.33
CA GLY A 10 47.15 14.53 4.97
C GLY A 10 46.39 15.83 4.73
N GLU A 11 46.79 16.57 3.70
CA GLU A 11 46.18 17.84 3.30
C GLU A 11 44.76 17.66 2.77
N ASN A 12 43.75 17.79 3.64
CA ASN A 12 42.45 18.44 3.39
C ASN A 12 41.48 18.17 4.55
N LEU A 13 41.41 19.09 5.52
CA LEU A 13 40.44 19.05 6.62
C LEU A 13 39.03 19.56 6.22
N TYR A 14 38.83 19.92 4.95
CA TYR A 14 37.55 20.38 4.39
C TYR A 14 37.16 19.61 3.13
N LYS A 15 36.87 18.31 3.25
CA LYS A 15 35.87 17.70 2.37
C LYS A 15 34.60 17.51 3.18
N TYR A 16 33.70 18.48 3.05
CA TYR A 16 32.29 18.20 3.22
C TYR A 16 31.95 17.02 2.31
N VAL A 17 31.31 16.01 2.91
CA VAL A 17 30.71 14.86 2.23
C VAL A 17 30.07 15.32 0.93
N PRO A 18 30.25 14.62 -0.22
CA PRO A 18 29.55 14.98 -1.43
C PRO A 18 28.05 15.11 -1.14
N ASN A 19 27.47 16.18 -1.66
CA ASN A 19 26.10 16.62 -1.44
C ASN A 19 25.11 15.45 -1.19
N PRO A 20 24.43 15.38 -0.02
CA PRO A 20 23.52 14.29 0.32
C PRO A 20 22.28 14.20 -0.59
N THR A 21 22.06 15.14 -1.51
CA THR A 21 21.02 14.98 -2.55
C THR A 21 21.36 13.93 -3.61
N THR A 22 22.56 13.36 -3.62
CA THR A 22 22.94 12.26 -4.53
C THR A 22 22.77 10.86 -3.94
N TRP A 23 22.13 10.72 -2.77
CA TRP A 23 21.49 9.46 -2.36
C TRP A 23 20.17 9.29 -3.11
N VAL A 24 20.24 9.43 -4.43
CA VAL A 24 19.20 8.92 -5.32
C VAL A 24 19.30 7.41 -5.16
N ASP A 25 18.28 6.78 -4.57
CA ASP A 25 18.12 5.34 -4.64
C ASP A 25 17.98 4.98 -6.13
N PRO A 26 19.04 4.47 -6.80
CA PRO A 26 19.01 4.28 -8.23
C PRO A 26 18.06 3.15 -8.63
N TRP A 27 17.57 2.39 -7.66
CA TRP A 27 16.71 1.23 -7.86
C TRP A 27 15.26 1.46 -7.42
N GLY A 28 14.94 2.63 -6.83
CA GLY A 28 13.56 3.00 -6.51
C GLY A 28 12.85 1.99 -5.60
N TRP A 29 13.53 1.50 -4.58
CA TRP A 29 13.01 0.53 -3.61
C TRP A 29 12.01 1.21 -2.66
N GLU A 30 10.84 1.55 -3.20
CA GLU A 30 9.71 2.01 -2.41
C GLU A 30 9.22 0.87 -1.52
N CYS A 31 9.13 1.10 -0.20
CA CYS A 31 8.54 0.09 0.67
C CYS A 31 7.03 -0.03 0.39
N TRP A 32 6.49 -1.24 0.51
CA TRP A 32 5.08 -1.52 0.19
C TRP A 32 4.08 -0.58 0.88
N SER A 33 4.35 -0.22 2.13
CA SER A 33 3.47 0.67 2.88
C SER A 33 3.36 2.08 2.26
N THR A 34 4.42 2.55 1.61
CA THR A 34 4.48 3.83 0.90
C THR A 34 3.83 3.69 -0.46
N ALA A 35 4.15 2.64 -1.22
CA ALA A 35 3.55 2.34 -2.51
C ALA A 35 2.03 2.25 -2.43
N ARG A 36 1.50 1.51 -1.45
CA ARG A 36 0.06 1.38 -1.21
C ARG A 36 -0.59 2.74 -0.91
N LYS A 37 0.06 3.58 -0.09
CA LYS A 37 -0.47 4.93 0.21
C LYS A 37 -0.48 5.80 -1.04
N ASN A 38 0.58 5.74 -1.84
CA ASN A 38 0.72 6.52 -3.05
C ASN A 38 -0.28 6.09 -4.12
N TYR A 39 -0.54 4.78 -4.26
CA TYR A 39 -1.60 4.24 -5.13
C TYR A 39 -2.95 4.89 -4.81
N TRP A 40 -3.41 4.82 -3.56
CA TRP A 40 -4.72 5.38 -3.20
C TRP A 40 -4.77 6.91 -3.33
N LYS A 41 -3.66 7.61 -3.09
CA LYS A 41 -3.59 9.06 -3.34
C LYS A 41 -3.66 9.38 -4.83
N ALA A 42 -3.08 8.56 -5.70
CA ALA A 42 -3.15 8.72 -7.15
C ALA A 42 -4.58 8.44 -7.65
N GLU A 43 -5.20 7.35 -7.18
CA GLU A 43 -6.61 7.03 -7.44
C GLU A 43 -7.54 8.16 -6.98
N ALA A 44 -7.25 8.82 -5.84
CA ALA A 44 -8.04 9.95 -5.39
C ALA A 44 -7.97 11.18 -6.32
N LYS A 45 -6.88 11.33 -7.07
CA LYS A 45 -6.69 12.44 -8.01
C LYS A 45 -7.42 12.17 -9.33
N ASN A 46 -7.30 10.94 -9.82
CA ASN A 46 -7.89 10.49 -11.09
C ASN A 46 -8.68 9.20 -10.85
N PRO A 47 -9.89 9.29 -10.26
CA PRO A 47 -10.65 8.12 -9.86
C PRO A 47 -11.10 7.32 -11.08
N THR A 48 -10.84 6.01 -11.05
CA THR A 48 -11.26 5.07 -12.09
C THR A 48 -12.74 4.68 -12.00
N GLN A 49 -13.36 4.95 -10.85
CA GLN A 49 -14.77 4.69 -10.55
C GLN A 49 -15.33 5.71 -9.57
N THR A 50 -16.64 5.67 -9.34
CA THR A 50 -17.29 6.55 -8.35
C THR A 50 -16.97 6.10 -6.93
N TYR A 51 -16.61 7.06 -6.09
CA TYR A 51 -16.39 6.88 -4.65
C TYR A 51 -17.19 7.91 -3.87
N SER A 52 -17.60 7.54 -2.66
CA SER A 52 -18.29 8.46 -1.76
C SER A 52 -17.34 9.57 -1.26
N PRO A 53 -17.86 10.71 -0.80
CA PRO A 53 -17.03 11.77 -0.19
C PRO A 53 -16.18 11.27 0.99
N ALA A 54 -16.71 10.32 1.78
CA ALA A 54 -15.98 9.74 2.89
C ALA A 54 -14.81 8.85 2.43
N ASN A 55 -14.99 8.08 1.35
CA ASN A 55 -13.93 7.28 0.75
C ASN A 55 -12.90 8.16 0.03
N MET A 56 -13.32 9.24 -0.64
CA MET A 56 -12.40 10.24 -1.17
C MET A 56 -11.50 10.84 -0.09
N ALA A 57 -12.07 11.18 1.07
CA ALA A 57 -11.32 11.70 2.21
C ALA A 57 -10.33 10.68 2.82
N ARG A 58 -10.57 9.37 2.66
CA ARG A 58 -9.63 8.30 3.04
C ARG A 58 -8.49 8.19 2.04
N MET A 59 -8.82 8.13 0.76
CA MET A 59 -7.84 7.93 -0.31
C MET A 59 -6.88 9.10 -0.46
N THR A 60 -7.34 10.34 -0.27
CA THR A 60 -6.45 11.53 -0.19
C THR A 60 -5.41 11.44 0.93
N LYS A 61 -5.69 10.65 1.99
CA LYS A 61 -4.75 10.35 3.08
C LYS A 61 -3.93 9.08 2.85
N GLY A 62 -4.07 8.43 1.69
CA GLY A 62 -3.43 7.14 1.35
C GLY A 62 -4.08 5.93 2.01
N GLN A 63 -5.31 6.06 2.50
CA GLN A 63 -6.09 4.94 3.04
C GLN A 63 -6.98 4.35 1.96
N ALA A 64 -7.06 3.03 1.89
CA ALA A 64 -7.95 2.35 0.97
C ALA A 64 -9.42 2.74 1.21
N PRO A 65 -10.22 2.85 0.14
CA PRO A 65 -11.65 3.03 0.26
C PRO A 65 -12.25 1.76 0.90
N ARG A 66 -13.39 1.92 1.57
CA ARG A 66 -14.05 0.86 2.33
C ARG A 66 -15.51 0.68 1.93
N MET A 67 -16.01 -0.49 2.24
CA MET A 67 -17.35 -0.99 1.97
C MET A 67 -17.87 -1.75 3.20
N LYS A 68 -19.19 -1.94 3.28
CA LYS A 68 -19.86 -2.60 4.40
C LYS A 68 -20.55 -3.79 3.80
N VAL A 69 -20.21 -4.95 4.32
CA VAL A 69 -20.66 -6.22 3.77
C VAL A 69 -21.31 -7.05 4.85
N GLU A 70 -22.24 -7.88 4.43
CA GLU A 70 -22.64 -9.05 5.19
C GLU A 70 -21.79 -10.23 4.75
N VAL A 71 -21.29 -10.97 5.73
CA VAL A 71 -20.45 -12.15 5.51
C VAL A 71 -20.86 -13.27 6.42
N ILE A 72 -20.59 -14.51 6.02
CA ILE A 72 -20.70 -15.67 6.89
C ILE A 72 -19.32 -16.17 7.27
N ASN A 73 -19.07 -16.30 8.56
CA ASN A 73 -17.83 -16.87 9.07
C ASN A 73 -17.73 -18.34 8.66
N ARG A 74 -16.67 -18.73 7.93
CA ARG A 74 -16.54 -20.11 7.43
C ARG A 74 -16.38 -21.15 8.53
N LYS A 75 -15.89 -20.76 9.72
CA LYS A 75 -15.70 -21.67 10.84
C LYS A 75 -16.97 -21.85 11.66
N THR A 76 -17.71 -20.78 11.89
CA THR A 76 -18.86 -20.80 12.82
C THR A 76 -20.21 -20.85 12.11
N GLY A 77 -20.25 -20.58 10.80
CA GLY A 77 -21.48 -20.48 10.01
C GLY A 77 -22.34 -19.25 10.34
N LYS A 78 -21.89 -18.36 11.23
CA LYS A 78 -22.66 -17.21 11.69
C LYS A 78 -22.52 -16.01 10.73
N PRO A 79 -23.61 -15.27 10.46
CA PRO A 79 -23.54 -14.01 9.74
C PRO A 79 -22.88 -12.93 10.60
N GLU A 80 -22.09 -12.07 9.97
CA GLU A 80 -21.41 -10.91 10.55
C GLU A 80 -21.51 -9.74 9.57
N ILE A 81 -21.70 -8.52 10.09
CA ILE A 81 -21.60 -7.29 9.31
C ILE A 81 -20.19 -6.70 9.52
N LYS A 82 -19.48 -6.42 8.43
CA LYS A 82 -18.10 -5.93 8.48
C LYS A 82 -17.86 -4.73 7.59
N ASP A 83 -17.10 -3.78 8.12
CA ASP A 83 -16.44 -2.75 7.34
C ASP A 83 -15.12 -3.31 6.81
N VAL A 84 -14.99 -3.44 5.50
CA VAL A 84 -13.78 -3.98 4.85
C VAL A 84 -13.21 -2.95 3.88
N SER A 85 -11.89 -2.90 3.76
CA SER A 85 -11.21 -2.02 2.80
C SER A 85 -10.83 -2.78 1.54
N MET A 86 -10.73 -2.07 0.43
CA MET A 86 -10.10 -2.60 -0.78
C MET A 86 -8.64 -2.99 -0.50
N GLU A 87 -8.15 -3.95 -1.26
CA GLU A 87 -6.80 -4.49 -1.20
C GLU A 87 -6.08 -4.26 -2.53
N LEU A 88 -4.75 -4.29 -2.52
CA LEU A 88 -3.93 -4.25 -3.73
C LEU A 88 -3.25 -5.59 -3.89
N HIS A 89 -3.38 -6.20 -5.06
CA HIS A 89 -2.79 -7.48 -5.42
C HIS A 89 -1.66 -7.30 -6.44
N HIS A 90 -0.52 -7.93 -6.20
CA HIS A 90 0.60 -8.01 -7.13
C HIS A 90 0.35 -9.08 -8.18
N ARG A 91 0.27 -8.72 -9.47
CA ARG A 91 -0.02 -9.66 -10.57
C ARG A 91 1.21 -10.47 -11.01
N ASP A 92 2.07 -9.84 -11.79
CA ASP A 92 3.11 -10.52 -12.56
C ASP A 92 4.40 -10.63 -11.75
N ILE A 93 4.68 -9.62 -10.93
CA ILE A 93 5.86 -9.56 -10.07
C ILE A 93 5.43 -9.61 -8.61
N PRO A 94 5.47 -10.79 -7.96
CA PRO A 94 5.05 -10.94 -6.58
C PRO A 94 5.91 -10.11 -5.64
N GLN A 95 5.30 -9.58 -4.57
CA GLN A 95 6.00 -8.77 -3.57
C GLN A 95 7.28 -9.43 -3.02
N ARG A 96 7.27 -10.75 -2.79
CA ARG A 96 8.40 -11.50 -2.23
C ARG A 96 9.67 -11.48 -3.10
N VAL A 97 9.53 -11.20 -4.40
CA VAL A 97 10.65 -11.14 -5.33
C VAL A 97 11.46 -9.85 -5.10
N GLY A 98 10.79 -8.76 -4.74
CA GLY A 98 11.43 -7.45 -4.65
C GLY A 98 11.98 -6.95 -5.99
N GLY A 99 12.62 -5.78 -5.98
CA GLY A 99 13.23 -5.18 -7.15
C GLY A 99 12.33 -4.21 -7.92
N ASP A 100 12.83 -3.77 -9.07
CA ASP A 100 12.17 -2.77 -9.91
C ASP A 100 10.81 -3.27 -10.42
N GLY A 101 9.85 -2.36 -10.59
CA GLY A 101 8.52 -2.68 -11.11
C GLY A 101 7.55 -3.32 -10.13
N VAL A 102 8.01 -3.95 -9.04
CA VAL A 102 7.14 -4.69 -8.09
C VAL A 102 5.99 -3.84 -7.58
N HIS A 103 6.24 -2.57 -7.27
CA HIS A 103 5.25 -1.69 -6.66
C HIS A 103 4.58 -0.71 -7.64
N GLN A 104 4.86 -0.83 -8.94
CA GLN A 104 4.26 0.05 -9.94
C GLN A 104 2.77 -0.25 -10.12
N ALA A 105 1.97 0.78 -10.39
CA ALA A 105 0.53 0.64 -10.58
C ALA A 105 0.17 -0.38 -11.68
N GLY A 106 1.01 -0.53 -12.71
CA GLY A 106 0.82 -1.53 -13.77
C GLY A 106 0.94 -2.98 -13.32
N ASN A 107 1.50 -3.24 -12.14
CA ASN A 107 1.60 -4.57 -11.52
C ASN A 107 0.61 -4.74 -10.35
N LEU A 108 -0.26 -3.75 -10.09
CA LEU A 108 -1.17 -3.73 -8.95
C LEU A 108 -2.63 -3.67 -9.41
N ASP A 109 -3.43 -4.59 -8.87
CA ASP A 109 -4.88 -4.56 -9.05
C ASP A 109 -5.59 -4.18 -7.74
N ALA A 110 -6.52 -3.23 -7.81
CA ALA A 110 -7.39 -2.88 -6.70
C ALA A 110 -8.58 -3.84 -6.63
N LEU A 111 -8.58 -4.73 -5.64
CA LEU A 111 -9.56 -5.81 -5.50
C LEU A 111 -10.30 -5.73 -4.16
N THR A 112 -11.52 -6.25 -4.14
CA THR A 112 -12.18 -6.56 -2.87
C THR A 112 -11.44 -7.73 -2.18
N PRO A 113 -11.56 -7.92 -0.86
CA PRO A 113 -10.95 -9.07 -0.19
C PRO A 113 -11.30 -10.42 -0.82
N TRP A 114 -12.52 -10.59 -1.35
CA TRP A 114 -12.96 -11.82 -2.01
C TRP A 114 -12.46 -11.96 -3.44
N ALA A 115 -12.40 -10.86 -4.19
CA ALA A 115 -11.78 -10.88 -5.51
C ALA A 115 -10.28 -11.19 -5.39
N HIS A 116 -9.60 -10.64 -4.39
CA HIS A 116 -8.20 -10.96 -4.11
C HIS A 116 -8.04 -12.44 -3.72
N GLU A 117 -8.88 -12.98 -2.84
CA GLU A 117 -8.90 -14.42 -2.52
C GLU A 117 -9.17 -15.32 -3.74
N SER A 118 -9.92 -14.84 -4.74
CA SER A 118 -10.20 -15.62 -5.96
C SER A 118 -9.00 -15.74 -6.90
N VAL A 119 -8.03 -14.82 -6.83
CA VAL A 119 -6.85 -14.79 -7.71
C VAL A 119 -5.55 -15.14 -7.00
N ASP A 120 -5.51 -15.06 -5.66
CA ASP A 120 -4.35 -15.40 -4.85
C ASP A 120 -4.62 -16.59 -3.93
N THR A 121 -3.94 -17.70 -4.22
CA THR A 121 -4.03 -18.95 -3.45
C THR A 121 -3.63 -18.83 -1.98
N PHE A 122 -2.89 -17.79 -1.60
CA PHE A 122 -2.44 -17.53 -0.23
C PHE A 122 -3.33 -16.54 0.52
N ARG A 123 -4.26 -15.88 -0.18
CA ARG A 123 -5.19 -14.91 0.42
C ARG A 123 -6.47 -15.61 0.82
N HIS A 124 -6.70 -15.77 2.13
CA HIS A 124 -7.95 -16.35 2.64
C HIS A 124 -8.70 -15.36 3.52
N THR A 125 -9.92 -14.99 3.15
CA THR A 125 -10.71 -14.05 3.98
C THR A 125 -11.17 -14.71 5.27
N GLY A 126 -11.37 -16.03 5.27
CA GLY A 126 -12.04 -16.75 6.36
C GLY A 126 -13.56 -16.54 6.40
N TYR A 127 -14.09 -15.80 5.43
CA TYR A 127 -15.48 -15.39 5.36
C TYR A 127 -16.05 -15.69 3.97
N ARG A 128 -17.30 -16.11 3.90
CA ARG A 128 -18.05 -16.16 2.64
C ARG A 128 -18.80 -14.85 2.49
N PHE A 129 -18.60 -14.16 1.36
CA PHE A 129 -19.40 -12.99 1.02
C PHE A 129 -20.88 -13.37 0.89
N VAL A 130 -21.76 -12.54 1.43
CA VAL A 130 -23.22 -12.69 1.31
C VAL A 130 -23.77 -11.54 0.50
N ASP A 131 -23.61 -10.31 1.00
CA ASP A 131 -24.19 -9.14 0.35
C ASP A 131 -23.40 -7.85 0.64
N MET A 132 -23.58 -6.86 -0.23
CA MET A 132 -23.01 -5.52 -0.10
C MET A 132 -24.05 -4.58 0.52
N ILE A 133 -23.86 -4.24 1.80
CA ILE A 133 -24.74 -3.31 2.53
C ILE A 133 -24.45 -1.85 2.16
N LYS A 134 -23.16 -1.49 2.00
CA LYS A 134 -22.73 -0.17 1.51
C LYS A 134 -21.53 -0.32 0.59
N GLY A 135 -21.69 0.15 -0.65
CA GLY A 135 -20.65 0.19 -1.66
C GLY A 135 -19.62 1.29 -1.45
N LEU A 136 -18.67 1.37 -2.37
CA LEU A 136 -17.58 2.35 -2.34
C LEU A 136 -18.08 3.79 -2.57
N ASP A 137 -19.21 3.94 -3.25
CA ASP A 137 -19.91 5.17 -3.62
C ASP A 137 -20.91 5.68 -2.57
N THR A 138 -21.43 4.78 -1.72
CA THR A 138 -22.52 5.04 -0.77
C THR A 138 -22.06 5.19 0.70
N TRP A 139 -20.75 5.24 0.94
CA TRP A 139 -20.22 5.39 2.31
C TRP A 139 -20.46 6.79 2.89
N VAL A 140 -21.25 6.87 3.97
CA VAL A 140 -21.49 8.09 4.74
C VAL A 140 -20.72 8.07 6.07
N LYS A 141 -20.40 9.25 6.62
CA LYS A 141 -19.69 9.40 7.91
C LYS A 141 -20.48 8.82 9.07
#